data_AF-A0A1G3KII7-F1
#
_entry.id   AF-A0A1G3KII7-F1
#
_cell.length_a   1.000
_cell.length_b   1.000
_cell.length_c   1.000
_cell.angle_alpha   90.00
_cell.angle_beta   90.00
_cell.angle_gamma   90.00
#
_symmetry.space_group_name_H-M   'P 1'
#
loop_
_entity.id
_entity.type
_entity.pdbx_description
1 polymer ?
#
loop_
_entity_poly.entity_id
_entity_poly.type
_entity_poly.pdbx_seq_one_letter_code
_entity_poly.pdbx_strand_id
1 'polypeptide(L)'
;ARAIGLGGGAPRTLALAFIIGLPLGAATVAWLAGPILSRFPMSMATLAVAGLIVGIGTRLGSGCTSGHGVCGMSRLSKRSIVATFTFMATGFVTVAIVNAVGGGW
;
A
#
# COMPACT_ATOMS: atom_id res chain seq x y z
N ALA A 1 -17.25 -4.80 11.83
CA ALA A 1 -17.89 -4.72 10.51
C ALA A 1 -16.94 -5.14 9.38
N ARG A 2 -16.10 -4.27 8.80
CA ARG A 2 -15.28 -4.62 7.61
C ARG A 2 -14.19 -5.69 7.83
N ALA A 3 -13.59 -5.78 9.03
CA ALA A 3 -12.54 -6.78 9.33
C ALA A 3 -13.05 -8.23 9.21
N ILE A 4 -14.29 -8.48 9.64
CA ILE A 4 -15.02 -9.77 9.58
C ILE A 4 -15.80 -9.96 8.28
N GLY A 5 -15.60 -9.12 7.25
CA GLY A 5 -16.30 -9.22 5.97
C GLY A 5 -17.75 -8.70 5.96
N LEU A 6 -18.27 -8.26 7.11
CA LEU A 6 -19.62 -7.70 7.26
C LEU A 6 -19.57 -6.18 7.03
N GLY A 7 -19.48 -5.75 5.78
CA GLY A 7 -19.61 -4.34 5.40
C GLY A 7 -19.49 -4.11 3.89
N GLY A 8 -20.30 -3.21 3.34
CA GLY A 8 -20.33 -2.92 1.90
C GLY A 8 -18.98 -2.43 1.36
N GLY A 9 -18.39 -3.17 0.42
CA GLY A 9 -17.16 -2.77 -0.27
C GLY A 9 -17.38 -1.62 -1.25
N ALA A 10 -16.30 -1.08 -1.82
CA ALA A 10 -16.43 -0.23 -2.99
C ALA A 10 -17.16 -1.00 -4.11
N PRO A 11 -17.96 -0.33 -4.96
CA PRO A 11 -18.60 -0.98 -6.09
C PRO A 11 -17.54 -1.71 -6.93
N ARG A 12 -17.83 -2.95 -7.34
CA ARG A 12 -16.87 -3.82 -8.02
C ARG A 12 -16.27 -3.17 -9.26
N THR A 13 -17.07 -2.39 -9.98
CA THR A 13 -16.64 -1.60 -11.14
C THR A 13 -15.50 -0.64 -10.79
N LEU A 14 -15.58 0.06 -9.65
CA LEU A 14 -14.55 1.00 -9.23
C LEU A 14 -13.29 0.27 -8.77
N ALA A 15 -13.43 -0.86 -8.07
CA ALA A 15 -12.30 -1.68 -7.67
C ALA A 15 -11.54 -2.24 -8.89
N LEU A 16 -12.26 -2.74 -9.90
CA LEU A 16 -11.68 -3.21 -11.16
C LEU A 16 -11.01 -2.07 -11.93
N ALA A 17 -11.68 -0.92 -12.04
CA ALA A 17 -11.10 0.27 -12.67
C ALA A 17 -9.79 0.70 -11.98
N PHE A 18 -9.72 0.64 -10.66
CA PHE A 18 -8.50 0.92 -9.91
C PHE A 18 -7.39 -0.12 -10.16
N ILE A 19 -7.72 -1.40 -10.12
CA ILE A 19 -6.76 -2.50 -10.37
C ILE A 19 -6.18 -2.43 -11.78
N ILE A 20 -7.01 -2.12 -12.78
CA ILE A 20 -6.56 -1.98 -14.18
C ILE A 20 -5.84 -0.64 -14.39
N GLY A 21 -6.29 0.43 -13.73
CA GLY A 21 -5.70 1.76 -13.82
C GLY A 21 -4.28 1.84 -13.28
N LEU A 22 -3.92 1.06 -12.25
CA LEU A 22 -2.56 1.02 -11.69
C LEU A 22 -1.47 0.61 -12.71
N PRO A 23 -1.55 -0.57 -13.38
CA PRO A 23 -0.58 -0.96 -14.40
C PRO A 23 -0.65 -0.08 -15.64
N LEU A 24 -1.84 0.36 -16.05
CA LEU A 24 -1.98 1.28 -17.19
C LEU A 24 -1.30 2.63 -16.90
N GLY A 25 -1.51 3.20 -15.72
CA GLY A 25 -0.86 4.45 -15.31
C GLY A 25 0.66 4.31 -15.26
N ALA A 26 1.16 3.20 -14.70
CA ALA A 26 2.59 2.90 -14.70
C ALA A 26 3.16 2.78 -16.12
N ALA A 27 2.44 2.11 -17.04
CA ALA A 27 2.83 1.98 -18.44
C ALA A 27 2.85 3.33 -19.17
N THR A 28 1.84 4.17 -18.96
CA THR A 28 1.78 5.52 -19.55
C THR A 28 2.94 6.40 -19.09
N VAL A 29 3.26 6.37 -17.78
CA VAL A 29 4.41 7.11 -17.25
C VAL A 29 5.72 6.57 -17.82
N ALA A 30 5.89 5.25 -17.88
CA ALA A 30 7.09 4.65 -18.47
C ALA A 30 7.27 5.01 -19.96
N TRP A 31 6.17 5.16 -20.70
CA TRP A 31 6.19 5.58 -22.10
C TRP A 31 6.58 7.05 -22.26
N LEU A 32 6.09 7.94 -21.39
CA LEU A 32 6.32 9.38 -21.48
C LEU A 32 7.65 9.84 -20.89
N ALA A 33 8.03 9.31 -19.72
CA ALA A 33 9.18 9.76 -18.94
C ALA A 33 10.39 8.80 -19.03
N GLY A 34 10.25 7.68 -19.74
CA GLY A 34 11.25 6.63 -19.83
C GLY A 34 11.17 5.61 -18.67
N PRO A 35 11.92 4.49 -18.79
CA PRO A 35 11.86 3.40 -17.83
C PRO A 35 12.46 3.81 -16.48
N ILE A 36 11.70 3.60 -15.41
CA ILE A 36 12.17 3.78 -14.04
C ILE A 36 12.99 2.53 -13.68
N LEU A 37 14.24 2.69 -13.24
CA LEU A 37 15.05 1.58 -12.72
C LEU A 37 14.47 1.11 -11.38
N SER A 38 13.48 0.22 -11.45
CA SER A 38 12.87 -0.40 -10.29
C SER A 38 13.69 -1.61 -9.84
N ARG A 39 14.38 -1.45 -8.71
CA ARG A 39 15.01 -2.58 -8.02
C ARG A 39 13.91 -3.37 -7.31
N PHE A 40 13.54 -4.49 -7.89
CA PHE A 40 12.63 -5.44 -7.25
C PHE A 40 13.38 -6.33 -6.27
N PRO A 41 12.68 -6.85 -5.25
CA PRO A 41 13.29 -7.84 -4.39
C PRO A 41 13.75 -9.07 -5.19
N MET A 42 14.86 -9.66 -4.76
CA MET A 42 15.56 -10.75 -5.43
C MET A 42 14.74 -12.06 -5.47
N SER A 43 13.63 -12.15 -4.70
CA SER A 43 12.74 -13.31 -4.71
C SER A 43 11.26 -12.91 -4.85
N MET A 44 10.56 -13.59 -5.78
CA MET A 44 9.11 -13.47 -5.95
C MET A 44 8.33 -13.97 -4.72
N ALA A 45 8.89 -14.93 -3.99
CA ALA A 45 8.30 -15.45 -2.76
C ALA A 45 8.19 -14.35 -1.69
N THR A 46 9.24 -13.55 -1.50
CA THR A 46 9.21 -12.40 -0.58
C THR A 46 8.13 -11.41 -0.98
N LEU A 47 7.99 -11.12 -2.28
CA LEU A 47 6.99 -10.18 -2.79
C LEU A 47 5.56 -10.68 -2.54
N ALA A 48 5.30 -11.97 -2.78
CA ALA A 48 4.00 -12.59 -2.53
C ALA A 48 3.63 -12.60 -1.05
N VAL A 49 4.56 -12.99 -0.18
CA VAL A 49 4.35 -13.01 1.28
C VAL A 49 4.13 -11.59 1.82
N ALA A 50 4.94 -10.62 1.38
CA ALA A 50 4.75 -9.22 1.75
C ALA A 50 3.38 -8.70 1.32
N GLY A 51 2.96 -8.99 0.08
CA GLY A 51 1.64 -8.60 -0.43
C GLY A 51 0.49 -9.18 0.39
N LEU A 52 0.59 -10.45 0.82
CA LEU A 52 -0.41 -11.09 1.66
C LEU A 52 -0.49 -10.44 3.05
N ILE A 53 0.67 -10.22 3.70
CA ILE A 53 0.75 -9.58 5.02
C ILE A 53 0.16 -8.16 4.96
N VAL A 54 0.51 -7.39 3.93
CA VAL A 54 -0.05 -6.04 3.72
C VAL A 54 -1.55 -6.11 3.49
N GLY A 55 -2.03 -7.05 2.65
CA GLY A 55 -3.47 -7.25 2.40
C GLY A 55 -4.26 -7.52 3.69
N ILE A 56 -3.76 -8.42 4.53
CA ILE A 56 -4.36 -8.72 5.84
C ILE A 56 -4.31 -7.48 6.76
N GLY A 57 -3.16 -6.80 6.81
CA GLY A 57 -2.97 -5.59 7.60
C GLY A 57 -3.92 -4.45 7.24
N THR A 58 -4.14 -4.19 5.96
CA THR A 58 -5.10 -3.14 5.50
C THR A 58 -6.54 -3.47 5.89
N ARG A 59 -6.92 -4.75 5.89
CA ARG A 59 -8.24 -5.20 6.32
C ARG A 59 -8.44 -5.01 7.83
N LEU A 60 -7.42 -5.34 8.64
CA LEU A 60 -7.41 -5.10 10.09
C LEU A 60 -7.45 -3.60 10.41
N GLY A 61 -6.66 -2.79 9.68
CA GLY A 61 -6.61 -1.33 9.79
C GLY A 61 -7.83 -0.59 9.24
N SER A 62 -8.86 -1.30 8.76
CA SER A 62 -10.07 -0.75 8.14
C SER A 62 -9.80 0.18 6.94
N GLY A 63 -8.65 0.01 6.26
CA GLY A 63 -8.22 0.84 5.14
C GLY A 63 -6.73 0.66 4.83
N CYS A 64 -6.29 1.19 3.69
CA CYS A 64 -4.88 1.27 3.30
C CYS A 64 -4.28 2.63 3.67
N THR A 65 -2.95 2.74 3.65
CA THR A 65 -2.23 3.99 3.93
C THR A 65 -2.66 5.13 3.02
N SER A 66 -2.86 4.86 1.72
CA SER A 66 -3.36 5.85 0.75
C SER A 66 -4.78 6.33 1.08
N GLY A 67 -5.68 5.44 1.52
CA GLY A 67 -7.05 5.81 1.88
C GLY A 67 -7.13 6.67 3.15
N HIS A 68 -6.33 6.35 4.16
CA HIS A 68 -6.20 7.19 5.36
C HIS A 68 -5.47 8.51 5.05
N GLY A 69 -4.43 8.46 4.22
CA GLY A 69 -3.66 9.63 3.81
C GLY A 69 -4.48 10.61 2.98
N VAL A 70 -4.93 10.24 1.78
CA VAL A 70 -5.55 11.16 0.83
C VAL A 70 -6.93 11.63 1.31
N CYS A 71 -7.86 10.70 1.55
CA CYS A 71 -9.24 11.05 1.91
C CYS A 71 -9.38 11.39 3.41
N GLY A 72 -8.64 10.69 4.28
CA GLY A 72 -8.78 10.81 5.73
C GLY A 72 -8.09 12.04 6.33
N MET A 73 -6.90 12.38 5.83
CA MET A 73 -6.17 13.59 6.23
C MET A 73 -6.84 14.86 5.69
N SER A 74 -7.36 14.82 4.45
CA SER A 74 -8.13 15.94 3.86
C SER A 74 -9.35 16.32 4.71
N ARG A 75 -9.98 15.35 5.39
CA ARG A 75 -11.10 15.59 6.32
C ARG A 75 -10.66 15.93 7.76
N LEU A 76 -9.38 16.18 8.01
CA LEU A 76 -8.78 16.43 9.33
C LEU A 76 -9.19 15.40 10.42
N SER A 77 -9.36 14.14 10.03
CA SER A 77 -9.73 13.11 11.00
C SER A 77 -8.52 12.71 11.85
N LYS A 78 -8.58 12.98 13.16
CA LYS A 78 -7.54 12.60 14.14
C LYS A 78 -7.16 11.11 14.04
N ARG A 79 -8.16 10.23 13.88
CA ARG A 79 -7.94 8.78 13.73
C ARG A 79 -7.10 8.44 12.51
N SER A 80 -7.31 9.16 11.41
CA SER A 80 -6.64 8.88 10.13
C SER A 80 -5.22 9.44 10.10
N ILE A 81 -5.00 10.59 10.76
CA ILE A 81 -3.67 11.17 10.99
C ILE A 81 -2.82 10.19 11.79
N VAL A 82 -3.32 9.72 12.94
CA VAL A 82 -2.60 8.74 13.78
C VAL A 82 -2.31 7.47 12.99
N ALA A 83 -3.30 6.90 12.27
CA ALA A 83 -3.09 5.71 11.46
C ALA A 83 -1.97 5.91 10.41
N THR A 84 -1.95 7.06 9.73
CA THR A 84 -0.94 7.37 8.71
C THR A 84 0.45 7.47 9.32
N PHE A 85 0.60 8.15 10.48
CA PHE A 85 1.87 8.23 11.19
C PHE A 85 2.36 6.87 11.69
N THR A 86 1.48 6.04 12.24
CA THR A 86 1.84 4.68 12.68
C THR A 86 2.32 3.83 11.50
N PHE A 87 1.63 3.89 10.35
CA PHE A 87 2.04 3.17 9.14
C PHE A 87 3.42 3.62 8.66
N MET A 88 3.66 4.93 8.57
CA MET A 88 4.95 5.46 8.12
C MET A 88 6.08 5.14 9.10
N ALA A 89 5.85 5.32 10.40
CA ALA A 89 6.85 5.00 11.43
C ALA A 89 7.24 3.52 11.39
N THR A 90 6.26 2.62 11.29
CA THR A 90 6.52 1.17 11.18
C THR A 90 7.30 0.84 9.90
N GLY A 91 6.98 1.49 8.79
CA GLY A 91 7.72 1.35 7.53
C GLY A 91 9.18 1.77 7.66
N PHE A 92 9.45 2.95 8.24
CA PHE A 92 10.81 3.42 8.49
C PHE A 92 11.60 2.48 9.39
N VAL A 93 11.01 2.02 10.49
CA VAL A 93 11.63 1.06 11.40
C VAL A 93 11.93 -0.26 10.68
N THR A 94 10.99 -0.77 9.88
CA THR A 94 11.18 -2.02 9.14
C THR A 94 12.35 -1.90 8.15
N VAL A 95 12.41 -0.81 7.38
CA VAL A 95 13.52 -0.55 6.44
C VAL A 95 14.84 -0.39 7.19
N ALA A 96 14.85 0.32 8.32
CA ALA A 96 16.06 0.49 9.13
C ALA A 96 16.58 -0.86 9.64
N ILE A 97 15.70 -1.73 10.15
CA ILE A 97 16.07 -3.08 10.62
C ILE A 97 16.58 -3.93 9.45
N VAL A 98 15.86 -3.99 8.33
CA VAL A 98 16.24 -4.79 7.17
C VAL A 98 17.60 -4.36 6.62
N ASN A 99 17.86 -3.05 6.53
CA ASN A 99 19.17 -2.54 6.13
C ASN A 99 20.26 -2.86 7.15
N ALA A 100 19.98 -2.72 8.45
CA ALA A 100 20.95 -3.03 9.51
C ALA A 100 21.38 -4.51 9.54
N VAL A 101 20.50 -5.42 9.16
CA VAL A 101 20.78 -6.87 9.11
C VAL A 101 21.39 -7.29 7.75
N GLY A 102 21.67 -6.33 6.86
CA GLY A 102 22.31 -6.59 5.56
C GLY A 102 21.35 -7.01 4.44
N GLY A 103 20.04 -6.86 4.63
CA GLY A 103 19.01 -7.08 3.61
C GLY A 103 18.72 -5.85 2.74
N GLY A 104 19.63 -4.86 2.71
CA GLY A 104 19.52 -3.67 1.88
C GLY A 104 19.59 -3.99 0.38
N TRP A 105 18.74 -3.36 -0.41
CA TRP A 105 18.63 -3.49 -1.87
C TRP A 105 19.47 -2.46 -2.63
#